data_AF-A0A1J3CF82-F1
#
_entry.id   AF-A0A1J3CF82-F1
#
_cell.length_a   1.000
_cell.length_b   1.000
_cell.length_c   1.000
_cell.angle_alpha   90.00
_cell.angle_beta   90.00
_cell.angle_gamma   90.00
#
_symmetry.space_group_name_H-M   'P 1'
#
loop_
_entity.id
_entity.type
_entity.pdbx_description
1 polymer ?
#
loop_
_entity_poly.entity_id
_entity_poly.type
_entity_poly.pdbx_seq_one_letter_code
_entity_poly.pdbx_strand_id
1 'polypeptide(L)'
;ISKAKGPAMEISAPVPKLLLQLISSAFQRCRLAEDLCRLSVLLDQSTDEDPQISCISIADTGIGCNLEEFQDLKCPRKSNGAKIWDGLLSVKTTCFTDEEVYYYHINL
;
A
#
# COMPACT_ATOMS: atom_id res chain seq x y z
N ILE A 1 -16.34 -4.89 37.70
CA ILE A 1 -15.99 -5.48 36.38
C ILE A 1 -15.21 -4.43 35.60
N SER A 2 -13.88 -4.45 35.70
CA SER A 2 -13.00 -3.61 34.90
C SER A 2 -12.91 -4.21 33.49
N LYS A 3 -13.36 -3.46 32.48
CA LYS A 3 -13.14 -3.84 31.08
C LYS A 3 -11.64 -3.77 30.80
N ALA A 4 -11.01 -4.92 30.55
CA ALA A 4 -9.67 -4.97 30.00
C ALA A 4 -9.70 -4.29 28.63
N LYS A 5 -9.03 -3.14 28.53
CA LYS A 5 -8.72 -2.50 27.25
C LYS A 5 -7.69 -3.40 26.58
N GLY A 6 -8.09 -4.11 25.53
CA GLY A 6 -7.18 -4.92 24.72
C GLY A 6 -6.00 -4.07 24.24
N PRO A 7 -4.82 -4.68 24.03
CA PRO A 7 -3.65 -3.91 23.63
C PRO A 7 -3.96 -3.21 22.31
N ALA A 8 -3.88 -1.88 22.31
CA ALA A 8 -3.79 -1.13 21.07
C ALA A 8 -2.45 -1.57 20.45
N MET A 9 -2.53 -2.31 19.33
CA MET A 9 -1.36 -2.66 18.55
C MET A 9 -0.79 -1.35 17.98
N GLU A 10 0.17 -0.76 18.69
CA GLU A 10 0.98 0.32 18.12
C GLU A 10 1.75 -0.26 16.95
N ILE A 11 1.36 0.14 15.74
CA ILE A 11 2.09 -0.16 14.53
C ILE A 11 3.37 0.69 14.55
N SER A 12 4.39 0.20 15.25
CA SER A 12 5.69 0.86 15.42
C SER A 12 6.70 0.53 14.31
N ALA A 13 6.35 -0.41 13.42
CA ALA A 13 7.19 -0.81 12.30
C ALA A 13 6.93 0.07 11.05
N PRO A 14 7.99 0.51 10.32
CA PRO A 14 7.89 1.35 9.13
C PRO A 14 7.02 0.77 7.99
N VAL A 15 7.18 -0.54 7.72
CA VAL A 15 6.52 -1.21 6.59
C VAL A 15 5.00 -1.33 6.80
N PRO A 16 4.47 -1.79 7.95
CA PRO A 16 3.03 -1.80 8.16
C PRO A 16 2.39 -0.40 8.15
N LYS A 17 3.14 0.66 8.54
CA LYS A 17 2.66 2.04 8.41
C LYS A 17 2.53 2.46 6.94
N LEU A 18 3.53 2.19 6.11
CA LEU A 18 3.48 2.48 4.67
C LEU A 18 2.31 1.74 4.01
N LEU A 19 2.15 0.44 4.29
CA LEU A 19 1.05 -0.37 3.75
C LEU A 19 -0.31 0.20 4.16
N LEU A 20 -0.46 0.61 5.42
CA LEU A 20 -1.69 1.24 5.89
C LEU A 20 -1.99 2.53 5.11
N GLN A 21 -0.98 3.35 4.83
CA GLN A 21 -1.14 4.56 4.01
C GLN A 21 -1.58 4.22 2.58
N LEU A 22 -0.94 3.25 1.93
CA LEU A 22 -1.27 2.83 0.57
C LEU A 22 -2.69 2.25 0.45
N ILE A 23 -3.10 1.41 1.41
CA ILE A 23 -4.47 0.85 1.46
C ILE A 23 -5.49 1.98 1.70
N SER A 24 -5.17 2.92 2.60
CA SER A 24 -6.05 4.06 2.89
C SER A 24 -6.25 4.95 1.65
N SER A 25 -5.18 5.21 0.90
CA SER A 25 -5.21 5.90 -0.39
C SER A 25 -6.11 5.20 -1.41
N ALA A 26 -5.93 3.89 -1.62
CA ALA A 26 -6.77 3.11 -2.52
C ALA A 26 -8.26 3.15 -2.11
N PHE A 27 -8.53 3.06 -0.80
CA PHE A 27 -9.88 3.17 -0.29
C PHE A 27 -10.49 4.57 -0.51
N GLN A 28 -9.69 5.64 -0.37
CA GLN A 28 -10.13 7.00 -0.64
C GLN A 28 -10.49 7.19 -2.12
N ARG A 29 -9.67 6.70 -3.05
CA ARG A 29 -10.00 6.72 -4.49
C ARG A 29 -11.29 5.97 -4.81
N CYS A 30 -11.48 4.80 -4.21
CA CYS A 30 -12.73 4.06 -4.33
C CYS A 30 -13.94 4.87 -3.85
N ARG A 31 -13.81 5.56 -2.71
CA ARG A 31 -14.90 6.38 -2.16
C ARG A 31 -15.26 7.57 -3.04
N LEU A 32 -14.28 8.14 -3.74
CA LEU A 32 -14.48 9.30 -4.63
C LEU A 32 -15.07 8.92 -5.99
N ALA A 33 -15.10 7.63 -6.35
CA ALA A 33 -15.61 7.17 -7.65
C ALA A 33 -17.14 7.26 -7.76
N GLU A 34 -17.86 7.42 -6.64
CA GLU A 34 -19.33 7.45 -6.58
C GLU A 34 -20.05 6.23 -7.21
N ASP A 35 -19.30 5.15 -7.51
CA ASP A 35 -19.76 3.89 -8.08
C ASP A 35 -19.21 2.70 -7.27
N LEU A 36 -19.67 1.48 -7.59
CA LEU A 36 -19.18 0.24 -7.02
C LEU A 36 -17.69 0.06 -7.33
N CYS A 37 -16.86 0.33 -6.34
CA CYS A 37 -15.43 0.11 -6.43
C CYS A 37 -15.03 -1.24 -5.83
N ARG A 38 -14.02 -1.87 -6.44
CA ARG A 38 -13.32 -3.03 -5.87
C ARG A 38 -11.96 -2.59 -5.36
N LEU A 39 -11.63 -2.95 -4.12
CA LEU A 39 -10.28 -2.90 -3.57
C LEU A 39 -9.78 -4.33 -3.36
N SER A 40 -8.54 -4.60 -3.73
CA SER A 40 -7.91 -5.92 -3.60
C SER A 40 -6.49 -5.77 -3.06
N VAL A 41 -6.14 -6.63 -2.11
CA VAL A 41 -4.80 -6.73 -1.54
C VAL A 41 -4.32 -8.15 -1.76
N LEU A 42 -3.21 -8.29 -2.47
CA LEU A 42 -2.54 -9.56 -2.70
C LEU A 42 -1.23 -9.59 -1.91
N LEU A 43 -1.06 -10.64 -1.13
CA LEU A 43 0.17 -10.96 -0.41
C LEU A 43 0.81 -12.15 -1.12
N ASP A 44 1.93 -11.93 -1.80
CA ASP A 44 2.71 -13.00 -2.39
C ASP A 44 3.74 -13.51 -1.38
N GLN A 45 3.77 -14.83 -1.20
CA GLN A 45 4.66 -15.53 -0.29
C GLN A 45 5.42 -16.57 -1.11
N SER A 46 6.60 -16.19 -1.58
CA SER A 46 7.46 -17.09 -2.35
C SER A 46 8.47 -17.77 -1.41
N THR A 47 8.08 -18.79 -0.64
CA THR A 47 8.93 -19.90 -0.13
C THR A 47 8.18 -20.85 0.81
N ASP A 48 8.57 -22.13 0.80
CA ASP A 48 8.03 -23.22 1.65
C ASP A 48 8.55 -23.19 3.11
N GLU A 49 9.49 -22.30 3.44
CA GLU A 49 10.09 -22.15 4.76
C GLU A 49 9.76 -20.75 5.31
N ASP A 50 9.16 -20.69 6.50
CA ASP A 50 8.90 -19.53 7.42
C ASP A 50 8.69 -18.13 6.77
N PRO A 51 7.50 -17.51 6.88
CA PRO A 51 6.92 -16.67 5.84
C PRO A 51 7.70 -15.36 5.63
N GLN A 52 8.44 -15.29 4.53
CA GLN A 52 8.93 -14.04 3.97
C GLN A 52 7.94 -13.58 2.90
N ILE A 53 7.10 -12.59 3.25
CA ILE A 53 6.29 -11.88 2.27
C ILE A 53 7.25 -11.26 1.24
N SER A 54 7.16 -11.69 -0.01
CA SER A 54 8.06 -11.28 -1.09
C SER A 54 7.52 -10.07 -1.85
N CYS A 55 6.20 -9.93 -1.93
CA CYS A 55 5.55 -8.81 -2.58
C CYS A 55 4.16 -8.54 -1.99
N ILE A 56 3.78 -7.26 -1.93
CA ILE A 56 2.43 -6.82 -1.60
C ILE A 56 1.94 -5.97 -2.76
N SER A 57 0.81 -6.37 -3.34
CA SER A 57 0.15 -5.62 -4.41
C SER A 57 -1.20 -5.11 -3.93
N ILE A 58 -1.45 -3.82 -4.16
CA ILE A 58 -2.72 -3.15 -3.84
C ILE A 58 -3.31 -2.68 -5.17
N ALA A 59 -4.55 -3.05 -5.44
CA ALA A 59 -5.27 -2.62 -6.62
C ALA A 59 -6.65 -2.10 -6.23
N ASP A 60 -7.10 -1.06 -6.93
CA ASP A 60 -8.45 -0.54 -6.83
C ASP A 60 -9.01 -0.21 -8.22
N THR A 61 -10.33 -0.11 -8.32
CA THR A 61 -11.05 0.36 -9.51
C THR A 61 -11.62 1.77 -9.30
N GLY A 62 -10.96 2.59 -8.47
CA GLY A 62 -11.40 3.95 -8.16
C GLY A 62 -11.10 4.93 -9.30
N ILE A 63 -11.02 6.21 -8.96
CA ILE A 63 -10.84 7.31 -9.91
C ILE A 63 -9.42 7.41 -10.54
N GLY A 64 -8.52 6.47 -10.26
CA GLY A 64 -7.10 6.57 -10.60
C GLY A 64 -6.32 7.52 -9.67
N CYS A 65 -4.99 7.52 -9.80
CA CYS A 65 -4.06 8.35 -9.04
C CYS A 65 -3.10 9.11 -9.95
N ASN A 66 -2.35 10.04 -9.36
CA ASN A 66 -1.23 10.74 -10.00
C ASN A 66 0.03 10.66 -9.11
N LEU A 67 1.14 11.26 -9.55
CA LEU A 67 2.39 11.23 -8.80
C LEU A 67 2.33 12.02 -7.47
N GLU A 68 1.55 13.10 -7.40
CA GLU A 68 1.45 13.98 -6.22
C GLU A 68 0.88 13.24 -5.01
N GLU A 69 0.02 12.25 -5.23
CA GLU A 69 -0.55 11.41 -4.16
C GLU A 69 0.54 10.72 -3.32
N PHE A 70 1.70 10.42 -3.92
CA PHE A 70 2.75 9.63 -3.28
C PHE A 70 3.95 10.47 -2.81
N GLN A 71 3.97 11.78 -3.06
CA GLN A 71 5.14 12.64 -2.83
C GLN A 71 5.57 12.72 -1.35
N ASP A 72 4.61 12.57 -0.43
CA ASP A 72 4.84 12.68 1.02
C ASP A 72 5.04 11.32 1.70
N LEU A 73 5.00 10.23 0.94
CA LEU A 73 5.30 8.91 1.47
C LEU A 73 6.78 8.83 1.85
N LYS A 74 7.03 8.35 3.06
CA LYS A 74 8.38 8.13 3.58
C LYS A 74 8.42 6.74 4.17
N CYS A 75 9.41 5.94 3.78
CA CYS A 75 9.70 4.72 4.50
C CYS A 75 11.08 4.82 5.14
N PRO A 76 11.17 4.87 6.48
CA PRO A 76 12.45 4.78 7.15
C PRO A 76 13.18 3.51 6.72
N ARG A 77 14.25 3.64 5.93
CA ARG A 77 15.21 2.57 5.66
C ARG A 77 15.92 2.22 6.96
N LYS A 78 15.31 1.39 7.81
CA LYS A 78 16.03 0.77 8.92
C LYS A 78 16.94 -0.28 8.31
N SER A 79 18.24 0.04 8.29
CA SER A 79 19.38 -0.78 7.85
C SER A 79 19.62 -2.01 8.76
N ASN A 80 18.57 -2.70 9.19
CA ASN A 80 18.67 -3.86 10.07
C ASN A 80 18.16 -5.10 9.32
N GLY A 81 18.99 -5.58 8.39
CA GLY A 81 19.14 -7.00 8.03
C GLY A 81 17.98 -7.75 7.38
N ALA A 82 16.75 -7.23 7.39
CA ALA A 82 15.61 -7.91 6.82
C ALA A 82 15.35 -7.43 5.38
N LYS A 83 15.58 -8.33 4.42
CA LYS A 83 15.39 -8.17 2.95
C LYS A 83 13.92 -7.99 2.53
N ILE A 84 13.09 -7.31 3.31
CA ILE A 84 11.63 -7.38 3.12
C ILE A 84 11.14 -6.46 1.99
N TRP A 85 11.86 -5.38 1.67
CA TRP A 85 11.47 -4.47 0.61
C TRP A 85 12.66 -3.64 0.11
N ASP A 86 12.71 -3.40 -1.20
CA ASP A 86 13.79 -2.71 -1.90
C ASP A 86 13.66 -1.17 -1.90
N GLY A 87 12.55 -0.65 -1.37
CA GLY A 87 12.27 0.78 -1.33
C GLY A 87 11.59 1.31 -2.59
N LEU A 88 11.24 0.45 -3.55
CA LEU A 88 10.60 0.85 -4.78
C LEU A 88 9.09 0.65 -4.70
N LEU A 89 8.33 1.71 -4.96
CA LEU A 89 6.89 1.67 -5.20
C LEU A 89 6.64 1.81 -6.71
N SER A 90 6.09 0.75 -7.31
CA SER A 90 5.66 0.76 -8.71
C SER A 90 4.15 0.97 -8.77
N VAL A 91 3.70 1.99 -9.50
CA VAL A 91 2.29 2.35 -9.64
C VAL A 91 1.90 2.32 -11.10
N LYS A 92 0.80 1.62 -11.39
CA LYS A 92 0.14 1.64 -12.69
C LYS A 92 -1.27 2.19 -12.49
N THR A 93 -1.64 3.21 -13.25
CA THR A 93 -2.93 3.89 -13.07
C THR A 93 -3.49 4.36 -14.41
N THR A 94 -4.81 4.39 -14.46
CA THR A 94 -5.60 4.97 -15.54
C THR A 94 -6.96 5.33 -14.95
N CYS A 95 -7.58 6.39 -15.45
CA CYS A 95 -8.94 6.77 -15.14
C CYS A 95 -9.78 6.85 -16.43
N PHE A 96 -11.10 6.94 -16.28
CA PHE A 96 -12.02 6.93 -17.43
C PHE A 96 -11.85 8.13 -18.37
N THR A 97 -11.19 9.20 -17.93
CA THR A 97 -10.85 10.36 -18.78
C THR A 97 -9.47 10.29 -19.39
N ASP A 98 -8.63 9.32 -19.00
CA ASP A 98 -7.28 9.21 -19.53
C ASP A 98 -7.29 8.59 -20.93
N GLU A 99 -6.46 9.14 -21.81
CA GLU A 99 -6.23 8.56 -23.15
C GLU A 99 -5.22 7.40 -23.10
N GLU A 100 -4.43 7.31 -22.02
CA GLU A 100 -3.33 6.36 -21.86
C GLU A 100 -3.28 5.77 -20.44
N VAL A 101 -2.39 4.80 -20.26
CA VAL A 101 -2.10 4.21 -18.95
C VAL A 101 -0.77 4.75 -18.45
N TYR A 102 -0.75 5.30 -17.24
CA TYR A 102 0.43 5.87 -16.62
C TYR A 102 1.17 4.84 -15.75
N TYR A 103 2.50 4.97 -15.73
CA TYR A 103 3.41 4.12 -14.97
C TYR A 103 4.39 5.00 -14.18
N TYR A 104 4.35 4.90 -12.86
CA TYR A 104 5.25 5.64 -11.96
C TYR A 104 6.15 4.67 -11.19
N HIS A 105 7.40 5.06 -11.02
CA HIS A 105 8.38 4.36 -10.19
C HIS A 105 8.89 5.36 -9.14
N ILE A 106 8.56 5.12 -7.87
CA ILE A 106 8.81 6.05 -6.78
C ILE A 106 9.79 5.39 -5.80
N ASN A 107 10.90 6.07 -5.53
CA ASN A 107 11.87 5.65 -4.53
C ASN A 107 11.49 6.25 -3.17
N LEU A 108 11.26 5.40 -2.18
CA LEU A 108 10.77 5.76 -0.85
C LEU A 108 11.81 5.61 0.28
#